data_AF-A0A0V8DQX0-F1
#
_entry.id   AF-A0A0V8DQX0-F1
#
_cell.length_a   1.000
_cell.length_b   1.000
_cell.length_c   1.000
_cell.angle_alpha   90.00
_cell.angle_beta   90.00
_cell.angle_gamma   90.00
#
_symmetry.space_group_name_H-M   'P 1'
#
loop_
_entity.id
_entity.type
_entity.pdbx_description
1 polymer ?
#
loop_
_entity_poly.entity_id
_entity_poly.type
_entity_poly.pdbx_seq_one_letter_code
_entity_poly.pdbx_strand_id
1 'polypeptide(L)'
;MTVKEKFLNDIKSLIENKELPKDFKVLSVWIETPDMPAREIISNRFENLQAKHDYYDKAYDDNLNLKANQDIFIAAYSIAGKIVDVVE
;
A
#
# COMPACT_ATOMS: atom_id res chain seq x y z
N MET A 1 -3.67 -13.15 -10.68
CA MET A 1 -2.95 -12.08 -9.96
C MET A 1 -3.60 -11.94 -8.60
N THR A 2 -2.84 -12.12 -7.51
CA THR A 2 -3.33 -11.91 -6.15
C THR A 2 -3.52 -10.42 -5.86
N VAL A 3 -4.22 -10.09 -4.78
CA VAL A 3 -4.37 -8.69 -4.33
C VAL A 3 -3.00 -8.07 -4.08
N LYS A 4 -2.11 -8.80 -3.37
CA LYS A 4 -0.74 -8.35 -3.13
C LYS A 4 0.04 -8.10 -4.42
N GLU A 5 -0.03 -9.02 -5.40
CA GLU A 5 0.67 -8.85 -6.67
C GLU A 5 0.22 -7.57 -7.40
N LYS A 6 -1.10 -7.29 -7.41
CA LYS A 6 -1.62 -6.03 -7.98
C LYS A 6 -1.06 -4.82 -7.22
N PHE A 7 -1.13 -4.84 -5.90
CA PHE A 7 -0.66 -3.75 -5.05
C PHE A 7 0.84 -3.44 -5.25
N LEU A 8 1.69 -4.47 -5.26
CA LEU A 8 3.13 -4.31 -5.50
C LEU A 8 3.41 -3.78 -6.92
N ASN A 9 2.70 -4.30 -7.93
CA ASN A 9 2.81 -3.80 -9.31
C ASN A 9 2.38 -2.34 -9.45
N ASP A 10 1.35 -1.91 -8.71
CA ASP A 10 0.90 -0.52 -8.69
C ASP A 10 1.97 0.40 -8.07
N ILE A 11 2.62 -0.01 -6.97
CA ILE A 11 3.74 0.75 -6.39
C ILE A 11 4.90 0.85 -7.38
N LYS A 12 5.28 -0.28 -8.00
CA LYS A 12 6.34 -0.30 -9.01
C LYS A 12 6.02 0.62 -10.19
N SER A 13 4.78 0.57 -10.69
CA SER A 13 4.31 1.45 -11.76
C SER A 13 4.38 2.93 -11.35
N LEU A 14 4.04 3.26 -10.10
CA LEU A 14 4.17 4.62 -9.58
C LEU A 14 5.64 5.08 -9.57
N ILE A 15 6.57 4.23 -9.12
CA ILE A 15 8.01 4.52 -9.09
C ILE A 15 8.51 4.80 -10.50
N GLU A 16 8.16 3.96 -11.48
CA GLU A 16 8.64 4.01 -12.86
C GLU A 16 7.97 5.08 -13.73
N ASN A 17 6.81 5.62 -13.32
CA ASN A 17 6.07 6.62 -14.09
C ASN A 17 6.88 7.90 -14.32
N LYS A 18 7.30 8.18 -15.57
CA LYS A 18 8.10 9.35 -15.92
C LYS A 18 7.29 10.64 -16.11
N GLU A 19 5.98 10.52 -16.27
CA GLU A 19 5.05 11.65 -16.49
C GLU A 19 4.68 12.35 -15.17
N LEU A 20 4.80 11.66 -14.05
CA LEU A 20 4.47 12.20 -12.73
C LEU A 20 5.72 12.75 -12.02
N PRO A 21 5.75 14.02 -11.58
CA PRO A 21 6.88 14.52 -10.79
C PRO A 21 7.01 13.77 -9.47
N LYS A 22 8.23 13.68 -8.92
CA LYS A 22 8.52 12.93 -7.69
C LYS A 22 7.62 13.34 -6.51
N ASP A 23 7.37 14.63 -6.33
CA ASP A 23 6.55 15.14 -5.24
C ASP A 23 5.07 14.69 -5.30
N PHE A 24 4.61 14.27 -6.48
CA PHE A 24 3.26 13.74 -6.68
C PHE A 24 3.21 12.21 -6.57
N LYS A 25 4.36 11.54 -6.47
CA LYS A 25 4.45 10.09 -6.26
C LYS A 25 4.36 9.76 -4.79
N VAL A 26 3.13 9.72 -4.30
CA VAL A 26 2.82 9.37 -2.92
C VAL A 26 2.00 8.09 -2.89
N LEU A 27 2.39 7.17 -2.01
CA LEU A 27 1.60 5.99 -1.65
C LEU A 27 0.99 6.22 -0.27
N SER A 28 -0.33 6.27 -0.19
CA SER A 28 -1.04 6.20 1.10
C SER A 28 -1.69 4.83 1.24
N VAL A 29 -1.57 4.21 2.41
CA VAL A 29 -2.25 2.96 2.75
C VAL A 29 -3.16 3.18 3.95
N TRP A 30 -4.36 2.60 3.91
CA TRP A 30 -5.33 2.58 4.99
C TRP A 30 -5.27 1.21 5.63
N ILE A 31 -4.97 1.17 6.92
CA ILE A 31 -4.77 -0.05 7.69
C ILE A 31 -5.91 -0.17 8.71
N GLU A 32 -6.56 -1.32 8.71
CA GLU A 32 -7.51 -1.72 9.73
C GLU A 32 -6.76 -2.49 10.82
N THR A 33 -7.09 -2.18 12.07
CA THR A 33 -6.58 -2.91 13.24
C THR A 33 -7.75 -3.09 14.23
N PRO A 34 -7.82 -4.22 14.95
CA PRO A 34 -9.00 -4.54 15.77
C PRO A 34 -9.24 -3.57 16.93
N ASP A 35 -8.18 -2.97 17.47
CA ASP A 35 -8.24 -2.12 18.66
C ASP A 35 -8.42 -0.62 18.34
N MET A 36 -8.42 -0.25 17.05
CA MET A 36 -8.57 1.15 16.64
C MET A 36 -9.98 1.40 16.08
N PRO A 37 -10.72 2.40 16.59
CA PRO A 37 -12.06 2.72 16.11
C PRO A 37 -12.07 3.39 14.72
N ALA A 38 -10.90 3.77 14.20
CA ALA A 38 -10.74 4.36 12.88
C ALA A 38 -9.47 3.83 12.22
N ARG A 39 -9.47 3.79 10.89
CA ARG A 39 -8.32 3.35 10.06
C ARG A 39 -7.09 4.21 10.31
N GLU A 40 -5.94 3.58 10.44
CA GLU A 40 -4.65 4.27 10.36
C GLU A 40 -4.34 4.59 8.88
N ILE A 41 -3.77 5.77 8.62
CA ILE A 41 -3.28 6.14 7.29
C ILE A 41 -1.77 6.36 7.35
N ILE A 42 -1.02 5.59 6.57
CA ILE A 42 0.43 5.78 6.41
C ILE A 42 0.70 6.35 5.01
N SER A 43 1.19 7.59 4.95
CA SER A 43 1.58 8.25 3.71
C SER A 43 3.09 8.18 3.48
N ASN A 44 3.49 7.70 2.31
CA ASN A 44 4.87 7.45 1.93
C ASN A 44 5.25 8.29 0.72
N ARG A 45 6.29 9.11 0.89
CA ARG A 45 6.88 9.90 -0.18
C ARG A 45 7.69 9.03 -1.14
N PHE A 46 7.97 9.59 -2.33
CA PHE A 46 8.70 8.93 -3.41
C PHE A 46 9.97 8.22 -2.94
N GLU A 47 10.77 8.89 -2.11
CA GLU A 47 12.06 8.40 -1.61
C GLU A 47 11.93 7.08 -0.84
N ASN A 48 10.76 6.82 -0.26
CA ASN A 48 10.50 5.63 0.56
C ASN A 48 9.81 4.52 -0.23
N LEU A 49 9.36 4.75 -1.46
CA LEU A 49 8.48 3.81 -2.17
C LEU A 49 9.16 2.47 -2.45
N GLN A 50 10.44 2.46 -2.81
CA GLN A 50 11.16 1.21 -3.03
C GLN A 50 11.28 0.39 -1.73
N ALA A 51 11.72 1.03 -0.65
CA ALA A 51 11.82 0.36 0.65
C ALA A 51 10.45 -0.13 1.17
N LYS A 52 9.39 0.64 0.90
CA LYS A 52 8.02 0.26 1.26
C LYS A 52 7.49 -0.89 0.41
N HIS A 53 7.75 -0.91 -0.89
CA HIS A 53 7.43 -2.05 -1.76
C HIS A 53 8.01 -3.35 -1.18
N ASP A 54 9.30 -3.36 -0.88
CA ASP A 54 10.00 -4.55 -0.39
C ASP A 54 9.52 -4.94 1.03
N TYR A 55 9.19 -3.95 1.86
CA TYR A 55 8.55 -4.19 3.15
C TYR A 55 7.20 -4.89 3.01
N TYR A 56 6.33 -4.42 2.11
CA TYR A 56 4.99 -5.00 1.96
C TYR A 56 5.04 -6.41 1.39
N ASP A 57 5.91 -6.68 0.41
CA ASP A 57 6.11 -8.03 -0.12
C ASP A 57 6.52 -9.03 0.97
N LYS A 58 7.44 -8.61 1.84
CA LYS A 58 7.92 -9.43 2.95
C LYS A 58 6.88 -9.58 4.06
N ALA A 59 6.27 -8.48 4.51
CA ALA A 59 5.49 -8.44 5.75
C ALA A 59 4.03 -8.89 5.57
N TYR A 60 3.48 -8.83 4.36
CA TYR A 60 2.07 -9.11 4.09
C TYR A 60 1.88 -10.38 3.27
N ASP A 61 0.75 -11.06 3.50
CA ASP A 61 0.33 -12.22 2.72
C ASP A 61 -0.33 -11.81 1.39
N ASP A 62 -0.85 -12.79 0.64
CA ASP A 62 -1.42 -12.55 -0.68
C ASP A 62 -2.74 -11.75 -0.66
N ASN A 63 -3.38 -11.65 0.51
CA ASN A 63 -4.61 -10.90 0.76
C ASN A 63 -4.35 -9.55 1.45
N LEU A 64 -3.08 -9.16 1.61
CA LEU A 64 -2.67 -7.96 2.34
C LEU A 64 -3.05 -7.96 3.82
N ASN A 65 -3.04 -9.13 4.47
CA ASN A 65 -2.98 -9.23 5.93
C ASN A 65 -1.52 -9.26 6.40
N LEU A 66 -1.23 -8.62 7.53
CA LEU A 66 0.09 -8.63 8.13
C LEU A 66 0.41 -10.04 8.65
N LYS A 67 1.50 -10.66 8.18
CA LYS A 67 1.87 -12.03 8.56
C LYS A 67 2.07 -12.23 10.07
N ALA A 68 2.52 -11.18 10.76
CA ALA A 68 2.75 -11.23 12.20
C ALA A 68 1.45 -11.13 13.03
N ASN A 69 0.38 -10.58 12.45
CA ASN A 69 -0.94 -10.49 13.06
C ASN A 69 -2.00 -10.36 11.96
N GLN A 70 -2.75 -11.44 11.72
CA GLN A 70 -3.70 -11.53 10.62
C GLN A 70 -4.96 -10.68 10.81
N ASP A 71 -5.18 -10.12 12.01
CA ASP A 71 -6.27 -9.17 12.26
C ASP A 71 -5.90 -7.74 11.80
N ILE A 72 -4.64 -7.51 11.41
CA ILE A 72 -4.16 -6.24 10.83
C ILE A 72 -4.04 -6.39 9.33
N PHE A 73 -4.73 -5.55 8.57
CA PHE A 73 -4.75 -5.64 7.10
C PHE A 73 -4.85 -4.28 6.42
N ILE A 74 -4.40 -4.22 5.16
CA ILE A 74 -4.55 -3.03 4.31
C ILE A 74 -5.92 -3.10 3.64
N ALA A 75 -6.82 -2.19 4.01
CA ALA A 75 -8.18 -2.14 3.48
C ALA A 75 -8.30 -1.34 2.18
N ALA A 76 -7.44 -0.35 1.98
CA ALA A 76 -7.38 0.45 0.77
C ALA A 76 -6.00 1.10 0.61
N TYR A 77 -5.69 1.55 -0.60
CA TYR A 77 -4.51 2.36 -0.86
C TYR A 77 -4.78 3.42 -1.92
N SER A 78 -3.94 4.45 -1.95
CA SER A 78 -3.98 5.51 -2.95
C SER A 78 -2.64 5.65 -3.62
N ILE A 79 -2.67 5.69 -4.94
CA ILE A 79 -1.52 5.94 -5.81
C ILE A 79 -1.89 7.01 -6.83
N ALA A 80 -1.06 8.04 -6.96
CA ALA A 80 -1.29 9.15 -7.90
C ALA A 80 -2.72 9.75 -7.82
N GLY A 81 -3.28 9.84 -6.60
CA GLY A 81 -4.61 10.39 -6.34
C GLY A 81 -5.79 9.45 -6.63
N LYS A 82 -5.54 8.21 -7.07
CA LYS A 82 -6.58 7.19 -7.25
C LYS A 82 -6.62 6.27 -6.05
N ILE A 83 -7.80 6.13 -5.44
CA ILE A 83 -8.05 5.17 -4.37
C ILE A 83 -8.40 3.81 -4.99
N VAL A 84 -7.85 2.75 -4.41
CA VAL A 84 -8.13 1.36 -4.72
C VAL A 84 -8.54 0.67 -3.43
N ASP A 85 -9.76 0.16 -3.38
CA ASP A 85 -10.25 -0.65 -2.28
C ASP A 85 -9.74 -2.09 -2.44
N VAL A 86 -9.28 -2.66 -1.32
CA VAL A 86 -8.77 -4.04 -1.25
C VAL A 86 -9.86 -4.99 -0.74
N VAL A 87 -10.70 -4.50 0.16
CA VAL A 87 -11.85 -5.21 0.71
C VAL A 87 -13.11 -4.43 0.33
N GLU A 88 -14.10 -5.12 -0.25
CA GLU A 88 -15.46 -4.59 -0.49
C GLU A 88 -16.28 -4.53 0.81
#